data_AF-W2D0H5-F1
#
_entry.id   AF-W2D0H5-F1
#
_cell.length_a   1.000
_cell.length_b   1.000
_cell.length_c   1.000
_cell.angle_alpha   90.00
_cell.angle_beta   90.00
_cell.angle_gamma   90.00
#
_symmetry.space_group_name_H-M   'P 1'
#
loop_
_entity.id
_entity.type
_entity.pdbx_description
1 polymer ?
#
loop_
_entity_poly.entity_id
_entity_poly.type
_entity_poly.pdbx_seq_one_letter_code
_entity_poly.pdbx_strand_id
1 'polypeptide(L)'
;ENPEQRVTLSLQSPLMGCTPKNPMRLRTAEKQTIKYKPKKQIVVLSIALVCIFILVFSLFHKSATKDSANPPLTNVLTDSISQIVSACPGEIGVAVIVNNRDTVKVNNKSVYPMMSVFKVHQALALCNDFDNKGISLDTLVNINRDKLDPKTWSPMLK
;
A
#
# COMPACT_ATOMS: atom_id res chain seq x y z
N GLU A 1 49.06 -0.48 -5.24
CA GLU A 1 49.07 -1.83 -4.66
C GLU A 1 48.35 -2.77 -5.61
N ASN A 2 49.02 -3.85 -6.02
CA ASN A 2 48.56 -4.96 -6.88
C ASN A 2 47.43 -5.76 -6.16
N PRO A 3 46.65 -6.69 -6.76
CA PRO A 3 46.91 -7.33 -8.04
C PRO A 3 45.72 -7.69 -8.96
N GLU A 4 46.12 -8.05 -10.19
CA GLU A 4 45.58 -9.08 -11.08
C GLU A 4 44.08 -9.43 -11.05
N GLN A 5 43.47 -9.37 -12.24
CA GLN A 5 42.78 -10.55 -12.73
C GLN A 5 42.82 -10.66 -14.26
N ARG A 6 43.77 -11.48 -14.71
CA ARG A 6 43.86 -12.11 -16.01
C ARG A 6 42.75 -13.16 -16.12
N VAL A 7 41.94 -13.11 -17.17
CA VAL A 7 41.26 -14.31 -17.70
C VAL A 7 41.53 -14.41 -19.19
N THR A 8 42.45 -15.31 -19.51
CA THR A 8 42.74 -15.82 -20.85
C THR A 8 41.70 -16.88 -21.18
N LEU A 9 41.00 -16.77 -22.30
CA LEU A 9 40.38 -17.94 -22.95
C LEU A 9 40.77 -17.94 -24.42
N SER A 10 41.80 -18.75 -24.65
CA SER A 10 42.26 -19.26 -25.93
C SER A 10 41.22 -20.23 -26.48
N LEU A 11 40.90 -20.14 -27.76
CA LEU A 11 40.47 -21.30 -28.54
C LEU A 11 41.07 -21.20 -29.94
N GLN A 12 41.96 -22.15 -30.17
CA GLN A 12 42.78 -22.40 -31.34
C GLN A 12 41.94 -23.13 -32.42
N SER A 13 41.96 -22.57 -33.63
CA SER A 13 41.84 -23.07 -35.02
C SER A 13 41.28 -24.48 -35.37
N PRO A 14 40.81 -24.71 -36.63
CA PRO A 14 41.76 -25.08 -37.70
C PRO A 14 41.46 -24.54 -39.12
N LEU A 15 42.51 -24.62 -39.93
CA LEU A 15 42.70 -24.26 -41.33
C LEU A 15 41.91 -25.09 -42.36
N MET A 16 41.53 -24.45 -43.47
CA MET A 16 41.48 -24.94 -44.87
C MET A 16 41.21 -23.68 -45.71
N GLY A 17 41.87 -23.30 -46.80
CA GLY A 17 42.87 -23.86 -47.71
C GLY A 17 42.73 -23.06 -49.03
N CYS A 18 43.84 -22.86 -49.76
CA CYS A 18 43.96 -22.39 -51.16
C CYS A 18 44.13 -20.86 -51.46
N THR A 19 45.41 -20.45 -51.64
CA THR A 19 46.10 -19.75 -52.78
C THR A 19 45.39 -18.68 -53.64
N PRO A 20 46.05 -17.72 -54.38
CA PRO A 20 47.47 -17.64 -54.78
C PRO A 20 48.14 -16.22 -54.72
N LYS A 21 49.40 -16.19 -55.21
CA LYS A 21 50.29 -15.05 -55.49
C LYS A 21 49.69 -14.03 -56.49
N ASN A 22 49.70 -12.75 -56.12
CA ASN A 22 50.06 -11.49 -56.84
C ASN A 22 49.80 -11.35 -58.37
N PRO A 23 49.74 -10.11 -58.93
CA PRO A 23 48.73 -9.07 -58.82
C PRO A 23 48.15 -8.68 -60.21
N MET A 24 46.92 -8.15 -60.31
CA MET A 24 46.51 -7.40 -61.50
C MET A 24 45.41 -6.37 -61.21
N ARG A 25 45.67 -5.15 -61.66
CA ARG A 25 44.77 -3.99 -61.65
C ARG A 25 43.36 -4.32 -62.14
N LEU A 26 42.34 -3.91 -61.37
CA LEU A 26 41.03 -3.59 -61.92
C LEU A 26 40.63 -2.16 -61.57
N ARG A 27 40.20 -1.44 -62.61
CA ARG A 27 39.59 -0.12 -62.55
C ARG A 27 38.18 -0.22 -61.95
N THR A 28 37.91 0.74 -61.06
CA THR A 28 36.65 1.47 -60.81
C THR A 28 35.38 0.65 -60.53
N ALA A 29 35.00 0.61 -59.26
CA ALA A 29 33.60 0.62 -58.84
C ALA A 29 33.48 1.60 -57.66
N GLU A 30 32.73 2.68 -57.87
CA GLU A 30 32.40 3.68 -56.86
C GLU A 30 31.50 3.01 -55.80
N LYS A 31 31.95 2.95 -54.54
CA LYS A 31 31.10 2.58 -53.40
C LYS A 31 30.69 3.84 -52.67
N GLN A 32 29.43 4.22 -52.81
CA GLN A 32 28.80 5.25 -51.99
C GLN A 32 28.85 4.81 -50.52
N THR A 33 29.57 5.57 -49.71
CA THR A 33 29.65 5.34 -48.26
C THR A 33 28.53 6.12 -47.58
N ILE A 34 27.48 5.42 -47.14
CA ILE A 34 26.48 6.00 -46.23
C ILE A 34 27.18 6.25 -44.89
N LYS A 35 27.54 7.51 -44.64
CA LYS A 35 28.07 7.99 -43.36
C LYS A 35 26.95 7.98 -42.32
N TYR A 36 26.85 6.94 -41.50
CA TYR A 36 26.04 7.00 -40.29
C TYR A 36 26.77 7.84 -39.23
N LYS A 37 26.27 9.06 -38.96
CA LYS A 37 26.75 9.89 -37.84
C LYS A 37 26.13 9.40 -36.52
N PRO A 38 26.92 9.14 -35.47
CA PRO A 38 26.38 8.76 -34.18
C PRO A 38 25.63 9.95 -33.56
N LYS A 39 24.31 9.87 -33.47
CA LYS A 39 23.49 10.87 -32.78
C LYS A 39 23.65 10.68 -31.27
N LYS A 40 24.59 11.42 -30.67
CA LYS A 40 24.84 11.47 -29.21
C LYS A 40 23.55 11.66 -28.39
N GLN A 41 22.55 12.33 -28.97
CA GLN A 41 21.24 12.53 -28.35
C GLN A 41 20.46 11.23 -28.08
N ILE A 42 20.62 10.19 -28.91
CA ILE A 42 19.92 8.91 -28.72
C ILE A 42 20.46 8.17 -27.49
N VAL A 43 21.78 8.27 -27.24
CA VAL A 43 22.42 7.66 -26.07
C VAL A 43 21.98 8.35 -24.79
N VAL A 44 21.94 9.69 -24.79
CA VAL A 44 21.47 10.47 -23.62
C VAL A 44 20.00 10.16 -23.31
N LEU A 45 19.15 10.06 -24.33
CA LEU A 45 17.74 9.70 -24.16
C LEU A 45 17.57 8.28 -23.59
N SER A 46 18.41 7.33 -24.03
CA SER A 46 18.38 5.96 -23.52
C SER A 46 18.79 5.87 -22.04
N ILE A 47 19.78 6.64 -21.61
CA ILE A 47 20.23 6.68 -20.22
C ILE A 47 19.14 7.29 -19.33
N ALA A 48 18.52 8.39 -19.77
CA ALA A 48 17.43 9.05 -19.04
C ALA A 48 16.23 8.10 -18.84
N LEU A 49 15.85 7.32 -19.86
CA LEU A 49 14.76 6.35 -19.76
C LEU A 49 15.06 5.21 -18.78
N VAL A 50 16.29 4.70 -18.76
CA VAL A 50 16.70 3.67 -17.79
C VAL A 50 16.68 4.21 -16.36
N CYS A 51 17.15 5.44 -16.14
CA CYS A 51 17.09 6.08 -14.82
C CYS A 51 15.65 6.25 -14.31
N ILE A 52 14.72 6.65 -15.19
CA ILE A 52 13.30 6.76 -14.82
C ILE A 52 12.72 5.40 -14.47
N PHE A 53 13.04 4.35 -15.23
CA PHE A 53 12.59 2.99 -14.92
C PHE A 53 13.09 2.49 -13.56
N ILE A 54 14.36 2.72 -13.22
CA ILE A 54 14.91 2.33 -11.91
C ILE A 54 14.23 3.09 -10.78
N LEU A 55 14.04 4.40 -10.91
CA LEU A 55 13.36 5.23 -9.90
C LEU A 55 11.92 4.77 -9.67
N VAL A 56 11.19 4.44 -10.73
CA VAL A 56 9.84 3.89 -10.63
C VAL A 56 9.87 2.51 -9.97
N PHE A 57 10.80 1.64 -10.33
CA PHE A 57 10.90 0.29 -9.74
C PHE A 57 11.28 0.32 -8.24
N SER A 58 12.10 1.29 -7.82
CA SER A 58 12.45 1.49 -6.41
C SER A 58 11.26 1.95 -5.55
N LEU A 59 10.29 2.67 -6.14
CA LEU A 59 9.04 3.04 -5.46
C LEU A 59 8.08 1.84 -5.29
N PHE A 60 8.29 0.75 -6.05
CA PHE A 60 7.49 -0.48 -5.97
C PHE A 60 8.11 -1.59 -5.12
N HIS A 61 9.31 -1.42 -4.56
CA HIS A 61 9.86 -2.36 -3.59
C HIS A 61 9.17 -2.17 -2.22
N LYS A 62 7.94 -2.68 -2.12
CA LYS A 62 7.29 -2.95 -0.84
C LYS A 62 8.18 -3.92 -0.07
N SER A 63 8.90 -3.41 0.93
CA SER A 63 9.69 -4.21 1.85
C SER A 63 8.75 -5.20 2.52
N ALA A 64 8.86 -6.48 2.16
CA ALA A 64 8.21 -7.56 2.88
C ALA A 64 8.97 -7.76 4.19
N THR A 65 8.38 -7.31 5.30
CA THR A 65 8.85 -7.65 6.64
C THR A 65 8.73 -9.17 6.81
N LYS A 66 9.86 -9.83 7.11
CA LYS A 66 9.88 -11.22 7.54
C LYS A 66 9.42 -11.26 8.99
N ASP A 67 8.13 -11.47 9.23
CA ASP A 67 7.64 -11.74 10.57
C ASP A 67 7.53 -13.26 10.82
N SER A 68 7.99 -13.61 12.00
CA SER A 68 8.19 -14.95 12.58
C SER A 68 6.95 -15.86 12.48
N ALA A 69 7.18 -17.18 12.56
CA ALA A 69 6.27 -18.29 12.28
C ALA A 69 5.01 -18.43 13.16
N ASN A 70 4.50 -17.36 13.77
CA ASN A 70 3.23 -17.33 14.50
C ASN A 70 2.29 -16.29 13.85
N PRO A 71 1.03 -16.63 13.54
CA PRO A 71 0.09 -15.65 13.00
C PRO A 71 -0.08 -14.52 14.04
N PRO A 72 -0.05 -13.25 13.61
CA PRO A 72 -0.39 -12.12 14.46
C PRO A 72 -1.69 -12.38 15.24
N LEU A 73 -1.74 -12.00 16.53
CA LEU A 73 -2.94 -12.14 17.39
C LEU A 73 -4.21 -11.62 16.69
N THR A 74 -4.07 -10.56 15.91
CA THR A 74 -5.14 -9.97 15.11
C THR A 74 -5.74 -10.93 14.09
N ASN A 75 -4.95 -11.81 13.46
CA ASN A 75 -5.43 -12.81 12.51
C ASN A 75 -6.24 -13.88 13.24
N VAL A 76 -5.72 -14.41 14.35
CA VAL A 76 -6.42 -15.41 15.17
C VAL A 76 -7.77 -14.87 15.67
N LEU A 77 -7.80 -13.62 16.12
CA LEU A 77 -9.03 -12.94 16.53
C LEU A 77 -9.98 -12.72 15.35
N THR A 78 -9.47 -12.30 14.19
CA THR A 78 -10.28 -12.07 12.99
C THR A 78 -10.96 -13.37 12.53
N ASP A 79 -10.23 -14.48 12.50
CA ASP A 79 -10.76 -15.78 12.07
C ASP A 79 -11.83 -16.27 13.05
N SER A 80 -11.54 -16.20 14.35
CA SER A 80 -12.48 -16.62 15.40
C SER A 80 -13.77 -15.79 15.38
N ILE A 81 -13.66 -14.47 15.25
CA ILE A 81 -14.82 -13.57 15.16
C ILE A 81 -15.59 -13.82 13.86
N SER A 82 -14.91 -14.02 12.74
CA SER A 82 -15.55 -14.30 11.45
C SER A 82 -16.35 -15.60 11.50
N GLN A 83 -15.82 -16.64 12.16
CA GLN A 83 -16.52 -17.89 12.39
C GLN A 83 -17.83 -17.67 13.18
N ILE A 84 -17.77 -16.93 14.29
CA ILE A 84 -18.96 -16.61 15.10
C ILE A 84 -19.99 -15.81 14.28
N VAL A 85 -19.54 -14.76 13.58
CA VAL A 85 -20.40 -13.91 12.76
C VAL A 85 -21.11 -14.72 11.69
N SER A 86 -20.41 -15.64 11.02
CA SER A 86 -21.00 -16.48 9.97
C SER A 86 -22.08 -17.45 10.46
N ALA A 87 -22.11 -17.77 11.76
CA ALA A 87 -23.10 -18.66 12.34
C ALA A 87 -24.41 -17.93 12.73
N CYS A 88 -24.41 -16.60 12.75
CA CYS A 88 -25.56 -15.80 13.16
C CYS A 88 -26.35 -15.28 11.94
N PRO A 89 -27.70 -15.31 11.98
CA PRO A 89 -28.51 -14.73 10.93
C PRO A 89 -28.46 -13.19 11.00
N GLY A 90 -28.06 -12.55 9.90
CA GLY A 90 -28.03 -11.09 9.76
C GLY A 90 -26.64 -10.54 9.45
N GLU A 91 -26.57 -9.23 9.27
CA GLU A 91 -25.30 -8.53 9.01
C GLU A 91 -24.71 -8.02 10.33
N ILE A 92 -23.53 -8.51 10.68
CA ILE A 92 -22.86 -8.20 11.95
C ILE A 92 -21.52 -7.52 11.66
N GLY A 93 -21.36 -6.30 12.17
CA GLY A 93 -20.11 -5.56 12.17
C GLY A 93 -19.40 -5.68 13.50
N VAL A 94 -18.10 -5.94 13.47
CA VAL A 94 -17.27 -6.02 14.68
C VAL A 94 -16.02 -5.16 14.49
N ALA A 95 -15.71 -4.34 15.48
CA ALA A 95 -14.46 -3.59 15.57
C ALA A 95 -13.91 -3.72 16.99
N VAL A 96 -12.68 -4.22 17.12
CA VAL A 96 -11.98 -4.36 18.41
C VAL A 96 -10.64 -3.68 18.31
N ILE A 97 -10.43 -2.68 19.17
CA ILE A 97 -9.14 -1.97 19.30
C ILE A 97 -8.31 -2.69 20.36
N VAL A 98 -7.15 -3.20 19.96
CA VAL A 98 -6.19 -3.91 20.81
C VAL A 98 -4.98 -3.01 21.06
N ASN A 99 -4.61 -2.85 22.33
CA ASN A 99 -3.44 -2.06 22.75
C ASN A 99 -3.38 -0.64 22.14
N ASN A 100 -4.53 0.00 21.93
CA ASN A 100 -4.68 1.34 21.34
C ASN A 100 -4.04 1.53 19.95
N ARG A 101 -3.72 0.45 19.23
CA ARG A 101 -3.05 0.51 17.92
C ARG A 101 -3.72 -0.38 16.89
N ASP A 102 -3.80 -1.67 17.18
CA ASP A 102 -4.29 -2.65 16.22
C ASP A 102 -5.81 -2.69 16.27
N THR A 103 -6.46 -2.73 15.11
CA THR A 103 -7.93 -2.83 15.06
C THR A 103 -8.33 -4.05 14.25
N VAL A 104 -8.91 -5.04 14.94
CA VAL A 104 -9.57 -6.19 14.32
C VAL A 104 -10.94 -5.73 13.81
N LYS A 105 -11.25 -6.03 12.55
CA LYS A 105 -12.47 -5.54 11.88
C LYS A 105 -13.12 -6.66 11.08
N VAL A 106 -14.42 -6.87 11.27
CA VAL A 106 -15.26 -7.76 10.46
C VAL A 106 -16.45 -6.94 9.94
N ASN A 107 -16.74 -7.03 8.63
CA ASN A 107 -17.81 -6.29 7.94
C ASN A 107 -17.81 -4.76 8.15
N ASN A 108 -16.62 -4.14 8.05
CA ASN A 108 -16.41 -2.70 8.32
C ASN A 108 -17.02 -1.74 7.28
N LYS A 109 -17.39 -2.21 6.09
CA LYS A 109 -17.87 -1.32 5.01
C LYS A 109 -19.34 -0.93 5.14
N SER A 110 -20.08 -1.64 5.98
CA SER A 110 -21.52 -1.53 6.10
C SER A 110 -21.93 -0.37 7.01
N VAL A 111 -23.17 0.08 6.85
CA VAL A 111 -23.74 1.17 7.66
C VAL A 111 -24.71 0.56 8.67
N TYR A 112 -24.37 0.66 9.95
CA TYR A 112 -25.15 0.06 11.03
C TYR A 112 -26.03 1.11 11.72
N PRO A 113 -27.30 0.80 12.02
CA PRO A 113 -28.13 1.68 12.83
C PRO A 113 -27.56 1.76 14.25
N MET A 114 -27.23 2.95 14.72
CA MET A 114 -26.68 3.14 16.06
C MET A 114 -27.70 2.85 17.17
N MET A 115 -29.00 2.95 16.87
CA MET A 115 -30.05 2.92 17.89
C MET A 115 -29.66 3.84 19.07
N SER A 116 -29.75 3.41 20.33
CA SER A 116 -29.35 4.24 21.48
C SER A 116 -27.83 4.44 21.65
N VAL A 117 -26.97 3.78 20.88
CA VAL A 117 -25.50 3.97 20.96
C VAL A 117 -25.08 5.40 20.60
N PHE A 118 -25.86 6.09 19.76
CA PHE A 118 -25.61 7.49 19.41
C PHE A 118 -25.59 8.43 20.64
N LYS A 119 -26.27 8.07 21.74
CA LYS A 119 -26.33 8.88 22.97
C LYS A 119 -24.95 9.11 23.59
N VAL A 120 -24.00 8.20 23.39
CA VAL A 120 -22.61 8.40 23.83
C VAL A 120 -21.98 9.60 23.13
N HIS A 121 -22.20 9.73 21.83
CA HIS A 121 -21.70 10.84 21.02
C HIS A 121 -22.40 12.16 21.41
N GLN A 122 -23.71 12.11 21.66
CA GLN A 122 -24.46 13.27 22.16
C GLN A 122 -23.96 13.72 23.53
N ALA A 123 -23.72 12.79 24.46
CA ALA A 123 -23.18 13.09 25.78
C ALA A 123 -21.79 13.74 25.67
N LEU A 124 -20.91 13.19 24.83
CA LEU A 124 -19.58 13.77 24.60
C LEU A 124 -19.66 15.19 24.03
N ALA A 125 -20.54 15.42 23.04
CA ALA A 125 -20.75 16.74 22.46
C ALA A 125 -21.30 17.75 23.48
N LEU A 126 -22.25 17.32 24.33
CA LEU A 126 -22.80 18.15 25.40
C LEU A 126 -21.74 18.49 26.46
N CYS A 127 -20.93 17.54 26.91
CA CYS A 127 -19.84 17.82 27.86
C CYS A 127 -18.85 18.85 27.29
N ASN A 128 -18.44 18.69 26.04
CA ASN A 128 -17.57 19.67 25.39
C ASN A 128 -18.23 21.05 25.25
N ASP A 129 -19.53 21.12 24.95
CA ASP A 129 -20.26 22.39 24.90
C ASP A 129 -20.34 23.05 26.28
N PHE A 130 -20.53 22.27 27.35
CA PHE A 130 -20.54 22.74 28.74
C PHE A 130 -19.18 23.28 29.16
N ASP A 131 -18.10 22.56 28.85
CA ASP A 131 -16.73 23.00 29.11
C ASP A 131 -16.43 24.33 28.41
N ASN A 132 -16.79 24.44 27.12
CA ASN A 132 -16.57 25.65 26.33
C ASN A 132 -17.40 26.86 26.82
N LYS A 133 -18.54 26.61 27.46
CA LYS A 133 -19.42 27.66 28.01
C LYS A 133 -19.19 27.91 29.50
N GLY A 134 -18.35 27.14 30.17
CA GLY A 134 -18.16 27.20 31.62
C GLY A 134 -19.40 26.80 32.42
N ILE A 135 -20.27 25.96 31.86
CA ILE A 135 -21.48 25.46 32.54
C ILE A 135 -21.11 24.20 33.32
N SER A 136 -21.41 24.18 34.63
CA SER A 136 -21.18 22.97 35.44
C SER A 136 -22.14 21.85 35.04
N LEU A 137 -21.67 20.60 35.06
CA LEU A 137 -22.54 19.42 34.92
C LEU A 137 -23.55 19.28 36.07
N ASP A 138 -23.30 19.91 37.22
CA ASP A 138 -24.22 19.95 38.36
C ASP A 138 -25.36 20.97 38.18
N THR A 139 -25.43 21.63 37.02
CA THR A 139 -26.49 22.59 36.72
C THR A 139 -27.85 21.89 36.75
N LEU A 140 -28.75 22.43 37.58
CA LEU A 140 -30.11 21.90 37.69
C LEU A 140 -30.92 22.24 36.44
N VAL A 141 -31.52 21.21 35.84
CA VAL A 141 -32.46 21.35 34.73
C VAL A 141 -33.84 20.92 35.20
N ASN A 142 -34.80 21.84 35.16
CA ASN A 142 -36.19 21.51 35.46
C ASN A 142 -36.83 20.82 34.25
N ILE A 143 -37.32 19.59 34.44
CA ILE A 143 -37.98 18.80 33.39
C ILE A 143 -39.42 18.57 33.81
N ASN A 144 -40.36 19.09 33.03
CA ASN A 144 -41.78 18.87 33.29
C ASN A 144 -42.22 17.51 32.77
N ARG A 145 -42.97 16.77 33.61
CA ARG A 145 -43.46 15.42 33.31
C ARG A 145 -44.35 15.38 32.08
N ASP A 146 -45.13 16.42 31.82
CA ASP A 146 -46.01 16.53 30.65
C ASP A 146 -45.25 16.62 29.31
N LYS A 147 -43.96 16.97 29.34
CA LYS A 147 -43.07 17.01 28.17
C LYS A 147 -42.42 15.67 27.86
N LEU A 148 -42.49 14.71 28.78
CA LEU A 148 -41.98 13.37 28.57
C LEU A 148 -43.03 12.54 27.81
N ASP A 149 -42.62 11.94 26.70
CA ASP A 149 -43.52 11.08 25.91
C ASP A 149 -43.84 9.79 26.68
N PRO A 150 -45.11 9.53 27.06
CA PRO A 150 -45.48 8.33 27.80
C PRO A 150 -45.41 7.04 26.97
N LYS A 151 -45.25 7.14 25.65
CA LYS A 151 -45.20 5.99 24.74
C LYS A 151 -43.78 5.52 24.43
N THR A 152 -42.76 6.17 25.00
CA THR A 152 -41.35 5.80 24.81
C THR A 152 -40.72 5.30 26.10
N TRP A 153 -39.60 4.58 25.97
CA TRP A 153 -38.81 4.15 27.13
C TRP A 153 -38.12 5.37 27.77
N SER A 154 -38.63 5.78 28.92
CA SER A 154 -38.01 6.81 29.77
C SER A 154 -38.11 6.42 31.25
N PRO A 155 -37.00 6.02 31.89
CA PRO A 155 -36.99 5.76 33.33
C PRO A 155 -37.42 6.96 34.18
N MET A 156 -37.33 8.19 33.65
CA MET A 156 -37.76 9.42 34.34
C MET A 156 -39.28 9.53 34.50
N LEU A 157 -40.06 8.68 33.82
CA LEU A 157 -41.51 8.60 34.00
C LEU A 157 -41.94 7.72 35.19
N LYS A 158 -41.05 6.90 35.74
CA LYS A 158 -41.31 6.05 36.91
C LYS A 158 -41.10 6.82 38.19
#